data_AF-A0A1M5CG48-F1
#
_entry.id   AF-A0A1M5CG48-F1
#
_cell.length_a   1.000
_cell.length_b   1.000
_cell.length_c   1.000
_cell.angle_alpha   90.00
_cell.angle_beta   90.00
_cell.angle_gamma   90.00
#
_symmetry.space_group_name_H-M   'P 1'
#
loop_
_entity.id
_entity.type
_entity.pdbx_description
1 polymer ?
#
loop_
_entity_poly.entity_id
_entity_poly.type
_entity_poly.pdbx_seq_one_letter_code
_entity_poly.pdbx_strand_id
1 'polypeptide(L)'
;MDEERARRVRPRWPVLTRTTLQLMPTLLPDVSSDPATLPRIRSQRHLDLVERTSGATDWSSRALHACLDHLLVSTVTEASRVWVVDAWPDHDDALCIVYRPPHDEGRVVGLRRRRRDAVEPSDWRIGDMTTWGYDMDPDVDPVRFGWNVADFDVGEPLGYVTTVLRYDVADIGWWGNLDDELPRPPAGR
;
A
#
# COMPACT_ATOMS: atom_id res chain seq x y z
N MET A 1 -23.93 -2.88 -67.44
CA MET A 1 -23.78 -3.24 -66.03
C MET A 1 -22.32 -3.05 -65.68
N ASP A 2 -22.05 -1.87 -65.10
CA ASP A 2 -21.04 -1.49 -64.10
C ASP A 2 -19.58 -1.93 -64.32
N GLU A 3 -18.71 -1.01 -64.73
CA GLU A 3 -17.87 -0.15 -63.86
C GLU A 3 -16.80 -0.98 -63.13
N GLU A 4 -15.56 -1.04 -63.61
CA GLU A 4 -14.51 -0.03 -63.51
C GLU A 4 -13.52 -0.28 -62.35
N ARG A 5 -12.28 -0.58 -62.76
CA ARG A 5 -10.97 -0.22 -62.17
C ARG A 5 -10.55 -0.66 -60.74
N ALA A 6 -9.33 -1.19 -60.78
CA ALA A 6 -8.17 -0.86 -59.94
C ALA A 6 -7.97 -1.62 -58.62
N ARG A 7 -6.78 -2.21 -58.48
CA ARG A 7 -5.72 -1.79 -57.55
C ARG A 7 -4.73 -2.94 -57.30
N ARG A 8 -3.47 -2.73 -57.69
CA ARG A 8 -2.26 -3.16 -56.94
C ARG A 8 -1.03 -2.51 -57.57
N VAL A 9 -0.90 -1.21 -57.32
CA VAL A 9 0.35 -0.47 -57.54
C VAL A 9 1.23 -0.70 -56.31
N ARG A 10 2.44 -1.21 -56.51
CA ARG A 10 3.49 -1.28 -55.48
C ARG A 10 4.03 0.13 -55.22
N PRO A 11 4.15 0.60 -53.96
CA PRO A 11 5.00 1.75 -53.67
C PRO A 11 6.47 1.31 -53.57
N ARG A 12 7.30 2.00 -54.34
CA ARG A 12 8.76 1.99 -54.29
C ARG A 12 9.24 2.53 -52.94
N TRP A 13 10.23 1.86 -52.35
CA TRP A 13 10.98 2.34 -51.20
C TRP A 13 11.85 3.54 -51.62
N PRO A 14 11.86 4.67 -50.89
CA PRO A 14 12.89 5.68 -51.06
C PRO A 14 14.17 5.26 -50.34
N VAL A 15 15.27 5.21 -51.10
CA VAL A 15 16.64 5.19 -50.60
C VAL A 15 16.92 6.54 -49.94
N LEU A 16 17.13 6.55 -48.62
CA LEU A 16 17.56 7.76 -47.91
C LEU A 16 19.09 7.84 -47.91
N THR A 17 19.56 8.89 -48.57
CA THR A 17 20.94 9.34 -48.63
C THR A 17 21.47 9.77 -47.27
N ARG A 18 22.75 9.46 -47.06
CA ARG A 18 23.57 9.75 -45.88
C ARG A 18 23.72 11.26 -45.69
N THR A 19 23.04 11.83 -44.70
CA THR A 19 23.29 13.20 -44.24
C THR A 19 23.90 13.14 -42.84
N THR A 20 25.11 13.66 -42.75
CA THR A 20 25.89 13.86 -41.52
C THR A 20 25.11 14.71 -40.52
N LEU A 21 24.61 14.10 -39.45
CA LEU A 21 24.08 14.81 -38.29
C LEU A 21 25.17 14.87 -37.22
N GLN A 22 25.60 16.10 -36.98
CA GLN A 22 26.47 16.56 -35.91
C GLN A 22 25.92 16.07 -34.56
N LEU A 23 26.75 15.34 -33.79
CA LEU A 23 26.45 14.94 -32.42
C LEU A 23 26.35 16.20 -31.54
N MET A 24 25.13 16.63 -31.24
CA MET A 24 24.86 17.45 -30.05
C MET A 24 24.75 16.49 -28.87
N PRO A 25 25.55 16.63 -27.79
CA PRO A 25 25.35 15.83 -26.60
C PRO A 25 24.01 16.25 -25.98
N THR A 26 23.01 15.40 -26.15
CA THR A 26 21.79 15.49 -25.36
C THR A 26 22.20 15.15 -23.92
N LEU A 27 22.39 16.17 -23.09
CA LEU A 27 22.40 16.02 -21.65
C LEU A 27 21.02 15.49 -21.26
N LEU A 28 20.87 14.16 -21.25
CA LEU A 28 19.83 13.52 -20.46
C LEU A 28 20.13 13.92 -19.01
N PRO A 29 19.18 14.50 -18.27
CA PRO A 29 19.36 14.60 -16.84
C PRO A 29 19.51 13.18 -16.31
N ASP A 30 20.64 12.94 -15.66
CA ASP A 30 20.87 11.76 -14.85
C ASP A 30 19.87 11.84 -13.69
N VAL A 31 18.71 11.21 -13.88
CA VAL A 31 17.74 10.97 -12.82
C VAL A 31 17.88 9.51 -12.41
N SER A 32 19.10 9.11 -12.04
CA SER A 32 19.26 8.07 -11.03
C SER A 32 18.85 8.64 -9.68
N SER A 33 17.55 8.89 -9.50
CA SER A 33 16.98 9.00 -8.16
C SER A 33 17.01 7.61 -7.58
N ASP A 34 18.03 7.33 -6.77
CA ASP A 34 18.00 6.18 -5.89
C ASP A 34 16.67 6.23 -5.12
N PRO A 35 15.75 5.25 -5.28
CA PRO A 35 14.49 5.24 -4.55
C PRO A 35 14.69 5.29 -3.03
N ALA A 36 15.88 4.95 -2.53
CA ALA A 36 16.27 5.11 -1.13
C ALA A 36 16.52 6.57 -0.68
N THR A 37 16.48 7.55 -1.60
CA THR A 37 16.72 8.99 -1.29
C THR A 37 15.48 9.88 -1.36
N LEU A 38 14.31 9.35 -1.70
CA LEU A 38 13.08 10.12 -1.63
C LEU A 38 12.69 10.37 -0.16
N PRO A 39 12.30 11.60 0.21
CA PRO A 39 11.88 11.89 1.57
C PRO A 39 10.63 11.10 1.94
N ARG A 40 10.60 10.53 3.14
CA ARG A 40 9.45 9.81 3.69
C ARG A 40 8.21 10.70 3.70
N ILE A 41 7.08 10.12 3.28
CA ILE A 41 5.77 10.75 3.36
C ILE A 41 5.28 10.72 4.82
N ARG A 42 4.88 11.90 5.33
CA ARG A 42 4.26 12.04 6.66
C ARG A 42 3.09 13.00 6.55
N SER A 43 1.88 12.48 6.70
CA SER A 43 0.70 13.36 6.80
C SER A 43 0.63 13.98 8.20
N GLN A 44 0.11 15.21 8.33
CA GLN A 44 -0.12 15.79 9.66
C GLN A 44 -1.03 14.87 10.49
N ARG A 45 -2.00 14.24 9.84
CA ARG A 45 -2.92 13.28 10.48
C ARG A 45 -2.19 12.06 11.05
N HIS A 46 -1.15 11.56 10.39
CA HIS A 46 -0.30 10.48 10.91
C HIS A 46 0.36 10.91 12.22
N LEU A 47 1.00 12.08 12.24
CA LEU A 47 1.65 12.60 13.43
C LEU A 47 0.64 12.81 14.57
N ASP A 48 -0.53 13.37 14.28
CA ASP A 48 -1.60 13.56 15.26
C ASP A 48 -2.15 12.22 15.80
N LEU A 49 -2.14 11.16 14.99
CA LEU A 49 -2.55 9.81 15.43
C LEU A 49 -1.49 9.18 16.34
N VAL A 50 -0.20 9.33 16.03
CA VAL A 50 0.90 8.83 16.88
C VAL A 50 0.83 9.48 18.27
N GLU A 51 0.67 10.81 18.32
CA GLU A 51 0.55 11.53 19.58
C GLU A 51 -0.70 11.11 20.36
N ARG A 52 -1.88 11.04 19.71
CA ARG A 52 -3.14 10.66 20.37
C ARG A 52 -3.15 9.25 20.92
N THR A 53 -2.38 8.35 20.32
CA THR A 53 -2.26 6.95 20.75
C THR A 53 -1.10 6.74 21.72
N SER A 54 -0.29 7.77 21.97
CA SER A 54 0.78 7.74 22.96
C SER A 54 0.23 7.47 24.37
N GLY A 55 0.90 6.61 25.12
CA GLY A 55 0.47 6.22 26.47
C GLY A 55 -0.74 5.28 26.51
N ALA A 56 -1.15 4.70 25.38
CA ALA A 56 -2.18 3.66 25.32
C ALA A 56 -1.90 2.50 26.28
N THR A 57 -2.95 2.00 26.93
CA THR A 57 -2.85 0.91 27.92
C THR A 57 -3.51 -0.39 27.46
N ASP A 58 -4.59 -0.30 26.67
CA ASP A 58 -5.23 -1.46 26.08
C ASP A 58 -4.42 -2.03 24.89
N TRP A 59 -4.65 -3.31 24.59
CA TRP A 59 -3.85 -4.06 23.61
C TRP A 59 -3.97 -3.46 22.20
N SER A 60 -5.19 -3.22 21.73
CA SER A 60 -5.49 -2.66 20.40
C SER A 60 -4.87 -1.29 20.17
N SER A 61 -4.97 -0.39 21.14
CA SER A 61 -4.39 0.95 21.04
C SER A 61 -2.88 0.92 21.11
N ARG A 62 -2.28 0.02 21.93
CA ARG A 62 -0.83 -0.19 21.93
C ARG A 62 -0.32 -0.73 20.60
N ALA A 63 -1.06 -1.66 19.99
CA ALA A 63 -0.71 -2.22 18.69
C ALA A 63 -0.83 -1.18 17.58
N LEU A 64 -1.89 -0.37 17.61
CA LEU A 64 -2.05 0.74 16.68
C LEU A 64 -0.94 1.77 16.84
N HIS A 65 -0.63 2.19 18.07
CA HIS A 65 0.45 3.15 18.34
C HIS A 65 1.78 2.64 17.78
N ALA A 66 2.13 1.38 18.08
CA ALA A 66 3.36 0.76 17.58
C ALA A 66 3.40 0.69 16.05
N CYS A 67 2.28 0.38 15.39
CA CYS A 67 2.20 0.38 13.94
C CYS A 67 2.44 1.77 13.35
N LEU A 68 1.76 2.80 13.89
CA LEU A 68 1.88 4.16 13.39
C LEU A 68 3.28 4.74 13.64
N ASP A 69 3.84 4.52 14.82
CA ASP A 69 5.18 4.99 15.17
C ASP A 69 6.24 4.29 14.30
N HIS A 70 6.12 2.97 14.12
CA HIS A 70 7.05 2.21 13.29
C HIS A 70 7.02 2.63 11.82
N LEU A 71 5.85 2.96 11.25
CA LEU A 71 5.76 3.53 9.90
C LEU A 71 6.56 4.84 9.73
N LEU A 72 6.87 5.58 10.81
CA LEU A 72 7.69 6.81 10.72
C LEU A 72 9.19 6.53 10.54
N VAL A 73 9.64 5.34 10.91
CA VAL A 73 11.06 4.98 11.02
C VAL A 73 11.45 3.73 10.25
N SER A 74 10.49 2.88 9.88
CA SER A 74 10.77 1.59 9.24
C SER A 74 11.57 1.76 7.96
N THR A 75 12.71 1.08 7.92
CA THR A 75 13.58 0.97 6.75
C THR A 75 13.27 -0.28 5.93
N VAL A 76 12.31 -1.08 6.38
CA VAL A 76 11.84 -2.29 5.71
C VAL A 76 10.80 -1.86 4.66
N THR A 77 10.80 -2.55 3.53
CA THR A 77 9.79 -2.44 2.45
C THR A 77 9.61 -1.01 1.92
N GLU A 78 8.43 -0.69 1.38
CA GLU A 78 8.09 0.61 0.79
C GLU A 78 7.35 1.52 1.79
N ALA A 79 7.50 1.25 3.10
CA ALA A 79 6.84 1.96 4.19
C ALA A 79 7.05 3.48 4.15
N SER A 80 8.14 3.96 3.56
CA SER A 80 8.43 5.39 3.41
C SER A 80 7.44 6.13 2.49
N ARG A 81 6.67 5.41 1.68
CA ARG A 81 5.70 5.96 0.71
C ARG A 81 4.25 5.87 1.19
N VAL A 82 3.99 5.28 2.35
CA VAL A 82 2.64 5.15 2.89
C VAL A 82 2.11 6.52 3.30
N TRP A 83 0.91 6.87 2.84
CA TRP A 83 0.18 8.04 3.34
C TRP A 83 -0.95 7.60 4.26
N VAL A 84 -0.78 7.73 5.57
CA VAL A 84 -1.85 7.45 6.54
C VAL A 84 -2.94 8.52 6.46
N VAL A 85 -4.18 8.09 6.24
CA VAL A 85 -5.38 8.93 6.13
C VAL A 85 -6.13 8.97 7.47
N ASP A 86 -6.40 7.83 8.08
CA ASP A 86 -6.96 7.75 9.43
C ASP A 86 -6.63 6.40 10.07
N ALA A 87 -6.77 6.29 11.39
CA ALA A 87 -6.64 5.01 12.08
C ALA A 87 -7.38 4.98 13.42
N TRP A 88 -7.77 3.79 13.87
CA TRP A 88 -8.42 3.60 15.16
C TRP A 88 -8.21 2.18 15.70
N PRO A 89 -8.14 2.02 17.04
CA PRO A 89 -8.34 0.71 17.63
C PRO A 89 -9.78 0.28 17.35
N ASP A 90 -9.96 -1.00 17.03
CA ASP A 90 -11.27 -1.56 16.77
C ASP A 90 -11.53 -2.69 17.77
N HIS A 91 -12.41 -2.41 18.73
CA HIS A 91 -12.61 -3.27 19.91
C HIS A 91 -11.29 -3.57 20.64
N ASP A 92 -11.22 -4.68 21.39
CA ASP A 92 -10.09 -4.98 22.28
C ASP A 92 -8.93 -5.74 21.58
N ASP A 93 -9.16 -6.24 20.36
CA ASP A 93 -8.26 -7.19 19.69
C ASP A 93 -7.89 -6.82 18.26
N ALA A 94 -8.28 -5.65 17.75
CA ALA A 94 -8.00 -5.25 16.38
C ALA A 94 -7.57 -3.79 16.25
N LEU A 95 -6.94 -3.51 15.11
CA LEU A 95 -6.67 -2.15 14.66
C LEU A 95 -7.19 -1.96 13.24
N CYS A 96 -7.58 -0.72 12.94
CA CYS A 96 -7.98 -0.28 11.61
C CYS A 96 -7.09 0.88 11.13
N ILE A 97 -6.62 0.81 9.89
CA ILE A 97 -5.83 1.87 9.25
C ILE A 97 -6.39 2.13 7.85
N VAL A 98 -6.70 3.39 7.58
CA VAL A 98 -7.03 3.88 6.25
C VAL A 98 -5.81 4.60 5.69
N TYR A 99 -5.33 4.21 4.52
CA TYR A 99 -4.10 4.71 3.94
C TYR A 99 -4.13 4.72 2.41
N ARG A 100 -3.21 5.49 1.82
CA ARG A 100 -2.84 5.32 0.41
C ARG A 100 -1.63 4.39 0.36
N PRO A 101 -1.72 3.27 -0.36
CA PRO A 101 -0.66 2.29 -0.43
C PRO A 101 0.55 2.83 -1.22
N PRO A 102 1.73 2.23 -1.03
CA PRO A 102 2.88 2.52 -1.89
C PRO A 102 2.54 2.29 -3.37
N HIS A 103 3.01 3.18 -4.24
CA HIS A 103 2.86 3.11 -5.71
C HIS A 103 1.44 3.18 -6.29
N ASP A 104 0.40 3.35 -5.47
CA ASP A 104 -0.98 3.57 -5.92
C ASP A 104 -1.63 4.72 -5.13
N GLU A 105 -1.07 5.93 -5.30
CA GLU A 105 -1.49 7.14 -4.60
C GLU A 105 -2.93 7.59 -4.91
N GLY A 106 -3.49 7.11 -6.03
CA GLY A 106 -4.87 7.40 -6.42
C GLY A 106 -5.90 6.60 -5.63
N ARG A 107 -5.48 5.55 -4.93
CA ARG A 107 -6.35 4.65 -4.18
C ARG A 107 -6.27 4.93 -2.68
N VAL A 108 -7.44 4.88 -2.04
CA VAL A 108 -7.55 4.83 -0.57
C VAL A 108 -8.06 3.45 -0.19
N VAL A 109 -7.34 2.76 0.69
CA VAL A 109 -7.72 1.45 1.20
C VAL A 109 -7.80 1.45 2.71
N GLY A 110 -8.59 0.54 3.25
CA GLY A 110 -8.69 0.27 4.68
C GLY A 110 -8.18 -1.14 5.00
N LEU A 111 -7.32 -1.26 6.00
CA LEU A 111 -6.95 -2.54 6.60
C LEU A 111 -7.65 -2.66 7.95
N ARG A 112 -8.26 -3.81 8.23
CA ARG A 112 -8.55 -4.26 9.60
C ARG A 112 -7.76 -5.52 9.88
N ARG A 113 -6.95 -5.51 10.95
CA ARG A 113 -6.16 -6.65 11.37
C ARG A 113 -6.45 -6.99 12.83
N ARG A 114 -6.81 -8.24 13.10
CA ARG A 114 -7.10 -8.73 14.45
C ARG A 114 -5.94 -9.56 14.98
N ARG A 115 -5.80 -9.59 16.30
CA ARG A 115 -4.81 -10.42 17.00
C ARG A 115 -4.91 -11.89 16.59
N ARG A 116 -6.13 -12.43 16.51
CA ARG A 116 -6.37 -13.83 16.11
C ARG A 116 -5.93 -14.15 14.68
N ASP A 117 -5.87 -13.14 13.80
CA ASP A 117 -5.44 -13.31 12.41
C ASP A 117 -3.94 -13.62 12.30
N ALA A 118 -3.19 -13.43 13.39
CA ALA A 118 -1.77 -13.73 13.47
C ALA A 118 -1.49 -15.22 13.77
N VAL A 119 -2.48 -15.96 14.27
CA VAL A 119 -2.31 -17.29 14.87
C VAL A 119 -2.77 -18.43 13.97
N GLU A 120 -3.73 -18.19 13.07
CA GLU A 120 -4.34 -19.26 12.28
C GLU A 120 -3.54 -19.54 11.01
N PRO A 121 -2.81 -20.68 10.92
CA PRO A 121 -2.23 -21.10 9.65
C PRO A 121 -3.38 -21.46 8.72
N SER A 122 -3.53 -20.72 7.65
CA SER A 122 -4.47 -21.06 6.60
C SER A 122 -3.74 -21.05 5.27
N ASP A 123 -4.04 -22.03 4.42
CA ASP A 123 -3.27 -22.25 3.19
C ASP A 123 -3.26 -21.03 2.27
N TRP A 124 -4.21 -20.08 2.40
CA TRP A 124 -4.18 -18.76 1.76
C TRP A 124 -5.15 -17.78 2.45
N ARG A 125 -4.65 -16.72 3.10
CA ARG A 125 -5.43 -15.52 3.49
C ARG A 125 -4.75 -14.23 3.03
N ILE A 126 -5.57 -13.23 2.71
CA ILE A 126 -5.12 -11.91 2.25
C ILE A 126 -4.49 -11.18 3.46
N GLY A 127 -3.22 -10.79 3.34
CA GLY A 127 -2.41 -10.30 4.48
C GLY A 127 -1.68 -11.39 5.26
N ASP A 128 -1.84 -12.65 4.86
CA ASP A 128 -1.07 -13.76 5.41
C ASP A 128 0.18 -14.00 4.54
N MET A 129 1.13 -13.05 4.59
CA MET A 129 2.46 -13.22 3.98
C MET A 129 3.37 -14.13 4.82
N THR A 130 2.80 -14.93 5.72
CA THR A 130 3.54 -15.46 6.88
C THR A 130 4.38 -16.70 6.63
N THR A 131 4.36 -17.27 5.43
CA THR A 131 5.23 -18.39 5.07
C THR A 131 6.72 -18.04 5.14
N TRP A 132 7.08 -16.75 5.23
CA TRP A 132 8.46 -16.25 5.38
C TRP A 132 8.77 -15.57 6.72
N GLY A 133 8.15 -15.99 7.84
CA GLY A 133 8.75 -15.76 9.17
C GLY A 133 7.88 -15.28 10.32
N TYR A 134 6.58 -15.60 10.35
CA TYR A 134 5.69 -15.11 11.42
C TYR A 134 5.09 -16.29 12.17
N ASP A 135 5.79 -16.69 13.22
CA ASP A 135 5.14 -17.40 14.31
C ASP A 135 4.61 -16.31 15.27
N MET A 136 3.42 -15.80 14.97
CA MET A 136 2.75 -14.79 15.78
C MET A 136 1.82 -15.49 16.77
N ASP A 137 2.42 -15.97 17.86
CA ASP A 137 1.79 -16.60 19.01
C ASP A 137 0.49 -15.86 19.45
N PRO A 138 -0.59 -16.54 19.88
CA PRO A 138 -1.77 -15.88 20.46
C PRO A 138 -1.44 -14.96 21.64
N ASP A 139 -0.32 -15.15 22.34
CA ASP A 139 0.23 -14.25 23.37
C ASP A 139 1.09 -13.11 22.81
N VAL A 140 0.97 -12.81 21.51
CA VAL A 140 1.72 -11.76 20.82
C VAL A 140 1.59 -10.42 21.54
N ASP A 141 2.77 -9.89 21.88
CA ASP A 141 2.95 -8.54 22.37
C ASP A 141 2.41 -7.53 21.33
N PRO A 142 1.55 -6.57 21.75
CA PRO A 142 0.92 -5.64 20.82
C PRO A 142 1.92 -4.80 20.05
N VAL A 143 3.10 -4.50 20.61
CA VAL A 143 4.11 -3.70 19.92
C VAL A 143 4.68 -4.46 18.73
N ARG A 144 5.08 -5.72 18.93
CA ARG A 144 5.52 -6.60 17.83
C ARG A 144 4.44 -6.82 16.78
N PHE A 145 3.18 -6.94 17.22
CA PHE A 145 2.05 -6.99 16.30
C PHE A 145 2.00 -5.76 15.40
N GLY A 146 2.04 -4.57 16.00
CA GLY A 146 1.99 -3.30 15.28
C GLY A 146 3.14 -3.14 14.28
N TRP A 147 4.36 -3.52 14.66
CA TRP A 147 5.52 -3.48 13.74
C TRP A 147 5.33 -4.37 12.52
N ASN A 148 4.83 -5.59 12.72
CA ASN A 148 4.59 -6.51 11.61
C ASN A 148 3.49 -5.99 10.67
N VAL A 149 2.40 -5.46 11.22
CA VAL A 149 1.36 -4.82 10.39
C VAL A 149 1.93 -3.63 9.61
N ALA A 150 2.75 -2.80 10.26
CA ALA A 150 3.38 -1.65 9.60
C ALA A 150 4.27 -2.08 8.42
N ASP A 151 5.15 -3.06 8.63
CA ASP A 151 6.16 -3.42 7.61
C ASP A 151 5.57 -4.21 6.46
N PHE A 152 4.61 -5.09 6.73
CA PHE A 152 4.25 -6.16 5.81
C PHE A 152 2.81 -6.18 5.35
N ASP A 153 1.91 -5.56 6.10
CA ASP A 153 0.54 -5.35 5.64
C ASP A 153 0.42 -3.96 4.98
N VAL A 154 0.89 -2.91 5.67
CA VAL A 154 0.69 -1.51 5.24
C VAL A 154 1.85 -1.00 4.37
N GLY A 155 3.08 -1.34 4.74
CA GLY A 155 4.31 -0.88 4.08
C GLY A 155 4.60 -1.57 2.73
N GLU A 156 3.84 -2.62 2.40
CA GLU A 156 4.00 -3.37 1.15
C GLU A 156 3.03 -2.88 0.06
N PRO A 157 3.42 -2.96 -1.23
CA PRO A 157 2.48 -2.80 -2.33
C PRO A 157 1.35 -3.83 -2.24
N LEU A 158 0.11 -3.39 -2.52
CA LEU A 158 -1.09 -4.23 -2.33
C LEU A 158 -1.08 -5.55 -3.13
N GLY A 159 -0.41 -5.59 -4.29
CA GLY A 159 -0.35 -6.80 -5.12
C GLY A 159 -1.73 -7.42 -5.34
N TYR A 160 -1.88 -8.71 -4.97
CA TYR A 160 -3.12 -9.47 -5.12
C TYR A 160 -4.29 -8.91 -4.29
N VAL A 161 -4.03 -8.20 -3.19
CA VAL A 161 -5.06 -7.59 -2.32
C VAL A 161 -6.03 -6.73 -3.14
N THR A 162 -5.55 -6.09 -4.21
CA THR A 162 -6.38 -5.25 -5.11
C THR A 162 -7.57 -6.00 -5.73
N THR A 163 -7.48 -7.32 -5.87
CA THR A 163 -8.52 -8.15 -6.52
C THR A 163 -9.65 -8.57 -5.58
N VAL A 164 -9.51 -8.30 -4.29
CA VAL A 164 -10.32 -8.85 -3.20
C VAL A 164 -10.79 -7.77 -2.22
N LEU A 165 -10.63 -6.49 -2.60
CA LEU A 165 -11.09 -5.34 -1.85
C LEU A 165 -12.63 -5.35 -1.74
N ARG A 166 -13.13 -5.13 -0.53
CA ARG A 166 -14.56 -4.89 -0.27
C ARG A 166 -14.81 -3.41 -0.04
N TYR A 167 -15.50 -2.76 -0.96
CA TYR A 167 -15.70 -1.31 -0.93
C TYR A 167 -16.84 -0.90 0.00
N ASP A 168 -16.64 0.17 0.77
CA ASP A 168 -17.70 0.83 1.51
C ASP A 168 -18.40 1.94 0.68
N VAL A 169 -19.36 2.63 1.29
CA VAL A 169 -20.11 3.72 0.65
C VAL A 169 -19.28 4.97 0.35
N ALA A 170 -18.08 5.08 0.91
CA ALA A 170 -17.13 6.16 0.67
C ALA A 170 -16.05 5.76 -0.35
N ASP A 171 -16.22 4.62 -1.04
CA ASP A 171 -15.29 4.05 -2.02
C ASP A 171 -13.92 3.67 -1.42
N ILE A 172 -13.86 3.40 -0.11
CA ILE A 172 -12.67 2.84 0.53
C ILE A 172 -12.67 1.33 0.31
N GLY A 173 -11.64 0.81 -0.36
CA GLY A 173 -11.44 -0.63 -0.53
C GLY A 173 -10.88 -1.27 0.73
N TRP A 174 -11.69 -2.05 1.45
CA TRP A 174 -11.27 -2.71 2.68
C TRP A 174 -10.70 -4.12 2.45
N TRP A 175 -9.68 -4.47 3.22
CA TRP A 175 -9.06 -5.80 3.22
C TRP A 175 -8.61 -6.26 4.62
N GLY A 176 -8.22 -7.53 4.71
CA GLY A 176 -7.99 -8.28 5.95
C GLY A 176 -9.06 -9.35 6.18
N ASN A 177 -9.09 -9.97 7.35
CA ASN A 177 -10.12 -10.95 7.72
C ASN A 177 -11.38 -10.22 8.23
N LEU A 178 -12.14 -9.67 7.30
CA LEU A 178 -13.31 -8.86 7.58
C LEU A 178 -14.52 -9.70 8.01
N ASP A 179 -15.34 -9.18 8.94
CA ASP A 179 -16.69 -9.73 9.22
C ASP A 179 -17.65 -9.39 8.09
N ASP A 180 -18.92 -9.75 8.17
CA ASP A 180 -19.94 -9.33 7.21
C ASP A 180 -20.06 -7.79 7.14
N GLU A 181 -19.97 -7.13 8.31
CA GLU A 181 -19.95 -5.67 8.39
C GLU A 181 -18.53 -5.12 8.18
N LEU A 182 -18.47 -3.99 7.46
CA LEU A 182 -17.22 -3.25 7.28
C LEU A 182 -16.87 -2.43 8.52
N PRO A 183 -15.57 -2.25 8.82
CA PRO A 183 -15.14 -1.47 9.97
C PRO A 183 -15.61 -0.02 9.86
N ARG A 184 -16.02 0.57 10.99
CA ARG A 184 -16.45 1.96 11.03
C ARG A 184 -15.59 2.72 12.04
N PRO A 185 -15.27 3.99 11.76
CA PRO A 185 -14.62 4.83 12.76
C PRO A 185 -15.52 5.00 13.99
N PRO A 186 -14.95 5.23 15.17
CA PRO A 186 -15.71 5.57 16.38
C PRO A 186 -16.63 6.77 16.13
N ALA A 187 -17.83 6.72 16.72
CA ALA A 187 -18.79 7.82 16.62
C ALA A 187 -18.21 9.11 17.24
N GLY A 188 -18.40 10.25 16.55
CA GLY A 188 -18.01 11.58 17.06
C GLY A 188 -16.56 12.01 16.75
N ARG A 189 -15.95 11.46 15.70
CA ARG A 189 -14.69 11.97 15.14
C ARG A 189 -14.88 13.17 14.22
#